data_AF-A0AAW9BDQ1-F1
#
_entry.id   AF-A0AAW9BDQ1-F1
#
_cell.length_a   1.000
_cell.length_b   1.000
_cell.length_c   1.000
_cell.angle_alpha   90.00
_cell.angle_beta   90.00
_cell.angle_gamma   90.00
#
_symmetry.space_group_name_H-M   'P 1'
#
loop_
_entity.id
_entity.type
_entity.pdbx_description
1 polymer ?
#
loop_
_entity_poly.entity_id
_entity_poly.type
_entity_poly.pdbx_seq_one_letter_code
_entity_poly.pdbx_strand_id
1 'polypeptide(L)'
;NYYVIVDPQENYAGLEHYSPDEILMLSPKVRTAVSNAVECIHPNDPTVCGVSHVLWTGKPTQDGATARNAVFYGDKALDRSPCGTGTSARMAQWYAKGKLKSGEDFVHESIIGSLFNGRIEGITEVNGQTAILPSIEGWAQVYGHNTIWVDDEDPYAYGFEVK
;
A
#
# COMPACT_ATOMS: atom_id res chain seq x y z
N ASN A 1 0.62 -7.38 -6.04
CA ASN A 1 1.29 -7.20 -4.73
C ASN A 1 0.40 -7.75 -3.63
N TYR A 2 0.98 -8.52 -2.70
CA TYR A 2 0.31 -8.87 -1.45
C TYR A 2 0.66 -7.85 -0.36
N TYR A 3 -0.35 -7.50 0.43
CA TYR A 3 -0.27 -6.53 1.51
C TYR A 3 -0.58 -7.19 2.84
N VAL A 4 0.25 -6.94 3.84
CA VAL A 4 -0.14 -7.10 5.24
C VAL A 4 -0.82 -5.82 5.69
N ILE A 5 -2.13 -5.88 5.94
CA ILE A 5 -2.91 -4.74 6.40
C ILE A 5 -3.02 -4.79 7.92
N VAL A 6 -2.45 -3.80 8.60
CA VAL A 6 -2.46 -3.67 10.06
C VAL A 6 -3.58 -2.72 10.47
N ASP A 7 -4.70 -3.28 10.93
CA ASP A 7 -5.82 -2.56 11.57
C ASP A 7 -5.47 -2.23 13.04
N PRO A 8 -6.10 -1.19 13.65
CA PRO A 8 -5.95 -0.91 15.07
C PRO A 8 -6.30 -2.12 15.94
N GLN A 9 -5.44 -2.41 16.92
CA GLN A 9 -5.50 -3.56 17.82
C GLN A 9 -4.67 -3.28 19.09
N GLU A 10 -4.65 -4.19 20.05
CA GLU A 10 -4.01 -4.00 21.37
C GLU A 10 -2.58 -3.43 21.31
N ASN A 11 -1.75 -3.92 20.38
CA ASN A 11 -0.35 -3.50 20.22
C ASN A 11 -0.13 -2.45 19.11
N TYR A 12 -1.20 -1.89 18.56
CA TYR A 12 -1.16 -0.87 17.53
C TYR A 12 -2.43 0.00 17.57
N ALA A 13 -2.33 1.20 18.15
CA ALA A 13 -3.50 2.07 18.35
C ALA A 13 -4.02 2.74 17.07
N GLY A 14 -3.23 2.74 15.99
CA GLY A 14 -3.53 3.47 14.74
C GLY A 14 -2.36 4.36 14.32
N LEU A 15 -2.31 4.70 13.03
CA LEU A 15 -1.17 5.41 12.42
C LEU A 15 -0.91 6.79 13.06
N GLU A 16 -1.95 7.45 13.54
CA GLU A 16 -1.90 8.76 14.21
C GLU A 16 -1.06 8.77 15.50
N HIS A 17 -0.70 7.60 16.03
CA HIS A 17 0.11 7.45 17.24
C HIS A 17 1.59 7.10 16.96
N TYR A 18 1.99 7.02 15.69
CA TYR A 18 3.35 6.63 15.30
C TYR A 18 3.94 7.65 14.32
N SER A 19 5.23 7.93 14.49
CA SER A 19 6.01 8.67 13.51
C SER A 19 6.30 7.83 12.26
N PRO A 20 6.57 8.46 11.10
CA PRO A 20 7.02 7.75 9.91
C PRO A 20 8.24 6.86 10.16
N ASP A 21 9.18 7.30 11.00
CA ASP A 21 10.40 6.55 11.33
C ASP A 21 10.10 5.29 12.15
N GLU A 22 9.15 5.35 13.10
CA GLU A 22 8.70 4.16 13.82
C GLU A 22 8.03 3.16 12.88
N ILE A 23 7.18 3.64 11.97
CA ILE A 23 6.57 2.78 10.95
C ILE A 23 7.64 2.12 10.07
N LEU A 24 8.64 2.88 9.61
CA LEU A 24 9.77 2.35 8.84
C LEU A 24 10.55 1.28 9.63
N MET A 25 10.75 1.49 10.93
CA MET A 25 11.46 0.57 11.80
C MET A 25 10.69 -0.73 12.08
N LEU A 26 9.37 -0.64 12.21
CA LEU A 26 8.49 -1.77 12.54
C LEU A 26 8.13 -2.61 11.31
N SER A 27 8.02 -1.98 10.14
CA SER A 27 7.51 -2.64 8.92
C SER A 27 8.31 -3.87 8.49
N PRO A 28 9.66 -3.87 8.46
CA PRO A 28 10.42 -5.06 8.14
C PRO A 28 10.16 -6.21 9.12
N LYS A 29 10.02 -5.91 10.41
CA LYS A 29 9.73 -6.91 11.45
C LYS A 29 8.37 -7.55 11.23
N VAL A 30 7.35 -6.74 10.95
CA VAL A 30 5.99 -7.22 10.64
C VAL A 30 6.00 -8.05 9.35
N ARG A 31 6.64 -7.57 8.29
CA ARG A 31 6.75 -8.30 7.02
C ARG A 31 7.41 -9.66 7.20
N THR A 32 8.56 -9.72 7.89
CA THR A 32 9.26 -10.99 8.18
C THR A 32 8.40 -11.92 9.02
N ALA A 33 7.75 -11.41 10.06
CA ALA A 33 6.89 -12.23 10.91
C ALA A 33 5.73 -12.87 10.12
N VAL A 34 5.06 -12.10 9.26
CA VAL A 34 3.96 -12.64 8.45
C VAL A 34 4.47 -13.57 7.35
N SER A 35 5.56 -13.23 6.66
CA SER A 35 6.15 -14.11 5.63
C SER A 35 6.56 -15.48 6.20
N ASN A 36 6.95 -15.55 7.48
CA ASN A 36 7.25 -16.83 8.14
C ASN A 36 5.99 -17.61 8.55
N ALA A 37 4.85 -16.93 8.69
CA ALA A 37 3.61 -17.51 9.18
C ALA A 37 2.62 -17.87 8.05
N VAL A 38 2.71 -17.19 6.90
CA VAL A 38 1.74 -17.28 5.81
C VAL A 38 2.48 -17.36 4.48
N GLU A 39 2.13 -18.38 3.69
CA GLU A 39 2.51 -18.46 2.29
C GLU A 39 1.46 -17.74 1.43
N CYS A 40 1.91 -16.79 0.61
CA CYS A 40 1.06 -16.09 -0.35
C CYS A 40 1.56 -16.35 -1.76
N ILE A 41 0.76 -17.05 -2.58
CA ILE A 41 1.05 -17.29 -3.99
C ILE A 41 -0.23 -16.97 -4.76
N HIS A 42 -0.15 -16.14 -5.80
CA HIS A 42 -1.31 -15.80 -6.61
C HIS A 42 -1.80 -17.03 -7.39
N PRO A 43 -3.10 -17.34 -7.36
CA PRO A 43 -3.62 -18.62 -7.87
C PRO A 43 -3.42 -18.80 -9.38
N ASN A 44 -3.35 -17.71 -10.14
CA ASN A 44 -3.19 -17.76 -11.59
C ASN A 44 -1.77 -17.38 -12.06
N ASP A 45 -0.89 -16.93 -11.14
CA ASP A 45 0.46 -16.48 -11.49
C ASP A 45 1.43 -16.71 -10.33
N PRO A 46 2.21 -17.81 -10.36
CA PRO A 46 3.12 -18.13 -9.26
C PRO A 46 4.28 -17.13 -9.11
N THR A 47 4.52 -16.25 -10.09
CA THR A 47 5.54 -15.18 -9.97
C THR A 47 5.09 -14.06 -9.02
N VAL A 48 3.79 -13.91 -8.79
CA VAL A 48 3.22 -13.00 -7.79
C VAL A 48 3.10 -13.76 -6.47
N CYS A 49 4.20 -13.81 -5.72
CA CYS A 49 4.28 -14.51 -4.45
C CYS A 49 4.98 -13.69 -3.36
N GLY A 50 4.77 -14.10 -2.11
CA GLY A 50 5.31 -13.47 -0.91
C GLY A 50 4.63 -12.16 -0.54
N VAL A 51 4.78 -11.77 0.72
CA VAL A 51 4.35 -10.45 1.22
C VAL A 51 5.46 -9.45 0.95
N SER A 52 5.21 -8.49 0.06
CA SER A 52 6.17 -7.43 -0.26
C SER A 52 5.86 -6.10 0.43
N HIS A 53 4.60 -5.85 0.78
CA HIS A 53 4.13 -4.56 1.31
C HIS A 53 3.45 -4.69 2.68
N VAL A 54 3.61 -3.67 3.52
CA VAL A 54 2.88 -3.54 4.80
C VAL A 54 2.11 -2.23 4.78
N LEU A 55 0.79 -2.31 4.95
CA LEU A 55 -0.12 -1.16 4.98
C LEU A 55 -0.58 -0.94 6.41
N TRP A 56 -0.12 0.15 7.00
CA TRP A 56 -0.49 0.59 8.34
C TRP A 56 -1.68 1.52 8.26
N THR A 57 -2.77 1.19 8.94
CA THR A 57 -4.02 1.96 8.87
C THR A 57 -4.14 2.92 10.04
N GLY A 58 -4.85 4.02 9.87
CA GLY A 58 -5.14 4.94 10.97
C GLY A 58 -6.41 5.73 10.75
N LYS A 59 -6.67 6.64 11.68
CA LYS A 59 -7.79 7.54 11.58
C LYS A 59 -7.53 8.61 10.51
N PRO A 60 -8.50 8.87 9.62
CA PRO A 60 -8.44 10.01 8.71
C PRO A 60 -8.27 11.34 9.45
N THR A 61 -7.52 12.25 8.85
CA THR A 61 -7.28 13.60 9.37
C THR A 61 -7.96 14.69 8.56
N GLN A 62 -8.46 14.37 7.37
CA GLN A 62 -9.19 15.28 6.51
C GLN A 62 -10.68 14.97 6.45
N ASP A 63 -11.49 16.03 6.36
CA ASP A 63 -12.92 15.89 6.14
C ASP A 63 -13.20 15.21 4.80
N GLY A 64 -14.13 14.25 4.80
CA GLY A 64 -14.50 13.46 3.63
C GLY A 64 -13.57 12.27 3.34
N ALA A 65 -12.42 12.15 4.00
CA ALA A 65 -11.58 10.96 3.88
C ALA A 65 -12.21 9.77 4.62
N THR A 66 -12.31 8.63 3.92
CA THR A 66 -12.93 7.40 4.43
C THR A 66 -11.96 6.59 5.28
N ALA A 67 -10.69 6.52 4.86
CA ALA A 67 -9.63 5.78 5.55
C ALA A 67 -8.29 6.49 5.35
N ARG A 68 -7.32 6.18 6.22
CA ARG A 68 -5.94 6.67 6.10
C ARG A 68 -4.94 5.53 6.21
N ASN A 69 -3.83 5.62 5.46
CA ASN A 69 -2.74 4.68 5.56
C ASN A 69 -1.33 5.27 5.44
N ALA A 70 -0.36 4.42 5.76
CA ALA A 70 1.00 4.51 5.29
C ALA A 70 1.43 3.14 4.75
N VAL A 71 1.97 3.10 3.54
CA VAL A 71 2.44 1.85 2.92
C VAL A 71 3.96 1.78 2.93
N PHE A 72 4.48 0.74 3.55
CA PHE A 72 5.88 0.36 3.48
C PHE A 72 6.13 -0.63 2.33
N TYR A 73 7.22 -0.41 1.58
CA TYR A 73 7.68 -1.29 0.51
C TYR A 73 9.21 -1.26 0.38
N GLY A 74 9.76 -2.25 -0.32
CA GLY A 74 11.21 -2.39 -0.49
C GLY A 74 11.94 -2.60 0.85
N ASP A 75 13.10 -1.99 1.02
CA ASP A 75 13.90 -2.16 2.25
C ASP A 75 13.65 -1.07 3.30
N LYS A 76 13.40 0.18 2.87
CA LYS A 76 13.21 1.34 3.76
C LYS A 76 12.29 2.42 3.16
N ALA A 77 11.37 2.07 2.26
CA ALA A 77 10.55 3.07 1.58
C ALA A 77 9.13 3.14 2.16
N LEU A 78 8.68 4.37 2.42
CA LEU A 78 7.27 4.70 2.63
C LEU A 78 6.70 5.34 1.36
N ASP A 79 5.52 4.90 0.94
CA ASP A 79 4.77 5.56 -0.12
C ASP A 79 4.20 6.88 0.41
N ARG A 80 4.42 7.95 -0.36
CA ARG A 80 3.90 9.30 -0.05
C ARG A 80 2.49 9.47 -0.61
N SER A 81 2.10 8.66 -1.58
CA SER A 81 0.71 8.59 -2.04
C SER A 81 -0.10 7.65 -1.13
N PRO A 82 -1.44 7.62 -1.26
CA PRO A 82 -2.27 6.61 -0.59
C PRO A 82 -2.01 5.18 -1.06
N CYS A 83 -1.12 5.01 -2.05
CA CYS A 83 -0.77 3.77 -2.73
C CYS A 83 -1.95 3.16 -3.49
N GLY A 84 -1.93 3.19 -4.83
CA GLY A 84 -3.06 2.74 -5.65
C GLY A 84 -3.41 1.27 -5.43
N THR A 85 -2.43 0.38 -5.52
CA THR A 85 -2.67 -1.07 -5.27
C THR A 85 -2.97 -1.36 -3.80
N GLY A 86 -2.43 -0.58 -2.85
CA GLY A 86 -2.78 -0.66 -1.43
C GLY A 86 -4.22 -0.21 -1.15
N THR A 87 -4.70 0.80 -1.86
CA THR A 87 -6.09 1.26 -1.84
C THR A 87 -7.03 0.18 -2.36
N SER A 88 -6.70 -0.46 -3.49
CA SER A 88 -7.43 -1.62 -3.99
C SER A 88 -7.49 -2.76 -2.97
N ALA A 89 -6.36 -3.08 -2.32
CA ALA A 89 -6.31 -4.12 -1.29
C ALA A 89 -7.16 -3.76 -0.05
N ARG A 90 -7.15 -2.49 0.37
CA ARG A 90 -7.97 -1.99 1.48
C ARG A 90 -9.46 -2.06 1.16
N MET A 91 -9.87 -1.67 -0.05
CA MET A 91 -11.26 -1.79 -0.50
C MET A 91 -11.71 -3.25 -0.55
N ALA A 92 -10.87 -4.16 -1.06
CA ALA A 92 -11.17 -5.60 -1.09
C ALA A 92 -11.37 -6.17 0.32
N GLN A 93 -10.49 -5.80 1.27
CA GLN A 93 -10.60 -6.21 2.67
C GLN A 93 -11.88 -5.66 3.32
N TRP A 94 -12.23 -4.40 3.07
CA TRP A 94 -13.44 -3.80 3.63
C TRP A 94 -14.71 -4.37 3.03
N TYR A 95 -14.73 -4.66 1.73
CA TYR A 95 -15.82 -5.37 1.08
C TYR A 95 -16.03 -6.76 1.72
N ALA A 96 -14.96 -7.53 1.88
CA ALA A 96 -15.01 -8.84 2.54
C ALA A 96 -15.49 -8.75 4.01
N LYS A 97 -15.25 -7.62 4.69
CA LYS A 97 -15.73 -7.33 6.05
C LYS A 97 -17.11 -6.65 6.09
N GLY A 98 -17.76 -6.42 4.96
CA GLY A 98 -19.06 -5.73 4.87
C GLY A 98 -19.02 -4.24 5.24
N LYS A 99 -17.84 -3.61 5.24
CA LYS A 99 -17.61 -2.19 5.58
C LYS A 99 -17.70 -1.24 4.38
N LEU A 100 -17.64 -1.78 3.16
CA LEU A 100 -17.73 -1.04 1.90
C LEU A 100 -18.55 -1.88 0.91
N LYS A 101 -19.45 -1.25 0.16
CA LYS A 101 -20.25 -1.94 -0.88
C LYS A 101 -19.81 -1.56 -2.28
N SER A 102 -20.22 -2.36 -3.26
CA SER A 102 -20.04 -2.01 -4.68
C SER A 102 -20.73 -0.68 -5.00
N GLY A 103 -20.04 0.19 -5.73
CA GLY A 103 -20.52 1.52 -6.12
C GLY A 103 -20.44 2.60 -5.02
N GLU A 104 -19.99 2.28 -3.81
CA GLU A 104 -19.70 3.30 -2.78
C GLU A 104 -18.34 3.95 -3.05
N ASP A 105 -18.27 5.26 -2.80
CA ASP A 105 -17.04 6.03 -2.90
C ASP A 105 -16.13 5.76 -1.69
N PHE A 106 -14.84 5.62 -1.96
CA PHE A 106 -13.82 5.37 -0.94
C PHE A 106 -12.67 6.36 -1.10
N VAL A 107 -12.60 7.36 -0.22
CA VAL A 107 -11.54 8.37 -0.25
C VAL A 107 -10.41 7.92 0.68
N HIS A 108 -9.23 7.64 0.12
CA HIS A 108 -8.09 7.12 0.87
C HIS A 108 -7.01 8.18 1.04
N GLU A 109 -6.68 8.45 2.29
CA GLU A 109 -5.68 9.45 2.69
C GLU A 109 -4.31 8.81 2.92
N SER A 110 -3.25 9.47 2.47
CA SER A 110 -1.87 9.07 2.71
C SER A 110 -1.30 9.61 4.03
N ILE A 111 -0.08 9.21 4.36
CA ILE A 111 0.63 9.73 5.53
C ILE A 111 0.88 11.25 5.45
N ILE A 112 1.02 11.81 4.24
CA ILE A 112 1.24 13.25 4.00
C ILE A 112 -0.06 14.01 3.64
N GLY A 113 -1.22 13.36 3.69
CA GLY A 113 -2.52 14.00 3.43
C GLY A 113 -2.90 14.10 1.94
N SER A 114 -2.19 13.44 1.02
CA SER A 114 -2.71 13.30 -0.35
C SER A 114 -3.88 12.31 -0.39
N LEU A 115 -4.79 12.47 -1.36
CA LEU A 115 -6.02 11.69 -1.48
C LEU A 115 -6.08 10.94 -2.81
N PHE A 116 -6.63 9.72 -2.76
CA PHE A 116 -7.11 8.99 -3.92
C PHE A 116 -8.60 8.69 -3.74
N ASN A 117 -9.35 8.77 -4.84
CA ASN A 117 -10.74 8.32 -4.89
C ASN A 117 -10.75 6.90 -5.44
N GLY A 118 -11.23 5.95 -4.66
CA GLY A 118 -11.43 4.58 -5.04
C GLY A 118 -12.92 4.25 -5.14
N ARG A 119 -13.25 3.28 -5.99
CA ARG A 119 -14.59 2.70 -6.04
C ARG A 119 -14.50 1.22 -6.41
N ILE A 120 -15.42 0.43 -5.86
CA ILE A 120 -15.63 -0.95 -6.31
C ILE A 120 -16.63 -0.92 -7.47
N GLU A 121 -16.12 -1.02 -8.70
CA GLU A 121 -16.93 -0.96 -9.91
C GLU A 121 -17.72 -2.24 -10.17
N GLY A 122 -17.24 -3.36 -9.64
CA GLY A 122 -17.92 -4.64 -9.77
C GLY A 122 -17.29 -5.73 -8.91
N ILE A 123 -18.01 -6.84 -8.83
CA ILE A 123 -17.60 -8.05 -8.13
C ILE A 123 -17.35 -9.14 -9.17
N THR A 124 -16.29 -9.90 -8.97
CA THR A 124 -15.89 -11.00 -9.85
C THR A 124 -15.37 -12.17 -9.02
N GLU A 125 -14.87 -13.20 -9.67
CA GLU A 125 -14.22 -14.32 -9.03
C GLU A 125 -12.86 -14.59 -9.65
N VAL A 126 -11.90 -14.98 -8.79
CA VAL A 126 -10.58 -15.47 -9.20
C VAL A 126 -10.38 -16.82 -8.53
N ASN A 127 -10.32 -17.88 -9.34
CA ASN A 127 -10.17 -19.26 -8.88
C ASN A 127 -11.20 -19.65 -7.79
N GLY A 128 -12.47 -19.28 -8.01
CA GLY A 128 -13.58 -19.56 -7.09
C GLY A 128 -13.59 -18.70 -5.81
N GLN A 129 -12.68 -17.74 -5.67
CA GLN A 129 -12.69 -16.78 -4.57
C GLN A 129 -13.27 -15.44 -5.03
N THR A 130 -14.13 -14.84 -4.21
CA THR A 130 -14.69 -13.51 -4.47
C THR A 130 -13.59 -12.47 -4.57
N ALA A 131 -13.64 -11.67 -5.63
CA ALA A 131 -12.72 -10.57 -5.90
C ALA A 131 -13.50 -9.31 -6.31
N ILE A 132 -12.83 -8.17 -6.27
CA ILE A 132 -13.39 -6.89 -6.70
C ILE A 132 -12.74 -6.42 -7.99
N LEU A 133 -13.44 -5.56 -8.73
CA LEU A 133 -12.90 -4.74 -9.82
C LEU A 133 -12.76 -3.30 -9.29
N PRO A 134 -11.59 -2.92 -8.76
CA PRO A 134 -11.38 -1.59 -8.19
C PRO A 134 -10.99 -0.58 -9.28
N SER A 135 -11.56 0.62 -9.20
CA SER A 135 -11.03 1.82 -9.86
C SER A 135 -10.31 2.70 -8.83
N ILE A 136 -9.25 3.38 -9.27
CA ILE A 136 -8.49 4.34 -8.46
C ILE A 136 -8.26 5.58 -9.31
N GLU A 137 -8.66 6.72 -8.78
CA GLU A 137 -8.44 8.03 -9.35
C GLU A 137 -7.49 8.83 -8.45
N GLY A 138 -6.54 9.48 -9.09
CA GLY A 138 -5.64 10.44 -8.50
C GLY A 138 -5.16 11.41 -9.58
N TRP A 139 -4.17 12.23 -9.25
CA TRP A 139 -3.56 13.13 -10.21
C TRP A 139 -2.04 13.08 -10.10
N ALA A 140 -1.38 13.48 -11.18
CA ALA A 140 0.06 13.63 -11.25
C ALA A 140 0.39 14.98 -11.91
N GLN A 141 1.57 15.51 -11.60
CA GLN A 141 2.10 16.72 -12.21
C GLN A 141 3.48 16.44 -12.80
N VAL A 142 3.81 17.16 -13.88
CA VAL A 142 5.15 17.15 -14.45
C VAL A 142 6.04 18.03 -13.59
N TYR A 143 7.00 17.43 -12.88
CA TYR A 143 7.94 18.16 -12.01
C TYR A 143 9.29 18.46 -12.68
N GLY A 144 9.57 17.88 -13.85
CA GLY A 144 10.81 18.13 -14.57
C GLY A 144 10.97 17.29 -15.83
N HIS A 145 11.92 17.70 -16.67
CA HIS A 145 12.41 16.92 -17.82
C HIS A 145 13.90 16.69 -17.58
N ASN A 146 14.30 15.43 -17.46
CA ASN A 146 15.68 15.06 -17.11
C ASN A 146 16.36 14.38 -18.31
N THR A 147 17.63 14.71 -18.53
CA THR A 147 18.54 13.92 -19.37
C THR A 147 19.59 13.30 -18.46
N ILE A 148 19.52 11.98 -18.29
CA ILE A 148 20.44 11.21 -17.44
C ILE A 148 21.49 10.56 -18.35
N TRP A 149 22.77 10.78 -18.05
CA TRP A 149 23.90 10.15 -18.72
C TRP A 149 24.55 9.17 -17.75
N VAL A 150 24.90 7.98 -18.24
CA VAL A 150 25.62 6.96 -17.49
C VAL A 150 26.92 6.71 -18.23
N ASP A 151 28.04 7.00 -17.58
CA ASP A 151 29.39 6.82 -18.12
C ASP A 151 30.00 5.58 -17.47
N ASP A 152 30.46 4.62 -18.27
CA ASP A 152 31.06 3.38 -17.77
C ASP A 152 32.42 3.63 -17.08
N GLU A 153 33.03 4.81 -17.25
CA GLU A 153 34.23 5.24 -16.50
C GLU A 153 33.91 5.78 -15.09
N ASP A 154 32.64 6.11 -14.78
CA ASP A 154 32.23 6.55 -13.44
C ASP A 154 32.15 5.34 -12.48
N PRO A 155 32.95 5.31 -11.39
CA PRO A 155 32.88 4.23 -10.40
C PRO A 155 31.52 4.09 -9.71
N TYR A 156 30.63 5.08 -9.84
CA TYR A 156 29.29 5.10 -9.26
C TYR A 156 28.17 5.12 -10.31
N ALA A 157 28.47 4.77 -11.58
CA ALA A 157 27.52 4.78 -12.71
C ALA A 157 26.17 4.10 -12.44
N TYR A 158 26.16 3.06 -11.60
CA TYR A 158 24.96 2.27 -11.26
C TYR A 158 24.37 2.59 -9.89
N GLY A 159 24.84 3.66 -9.24
CA GLY A 159 24.41 4.08 -7.92
C GLY A 159 25.01 3.26 -6.78
N PHE A 160 24.71 3.66 -5.55
CA PHE A 160 25.11 2.97 -4.33
C PHE A 160 24.14 3.29 -3.19
N GLU A 161 24.18 2.49 -2.13
CA GLU A 161 23.46 2.74 -0.88
C GLU A 161 24.46 2.68 0.28
N VAL A 162 24.41 3.65 1.20
CA VAL A 162 25.16 3.61 2.46
C VAL A 162 24.26 2.97 3.52
N LYS A 163 24.66 1.80 4.02
CA LYS A 163 23.85 0.98 4.94
C LYS A 163 23.98 1.40 6.39
#